data_AF-L9YK76-F1
#
_entry.id   AF-L9YK76-F1
#
_cell.length_a   1.000
_cell.length_b   1.000
_cell.length_c   1.000
_cell.angle_alpha   90.00
_cell.angle_beta   90.00
_cell.angle_gamma   90.00
#
_symmetry.space_group_name_H-M   'P 1'
#
loop_
_entity.id
_entity.type
_entity.pdbx_description
1 polymer ?
#
loop_
_entity_poly.entity_id
_entity_poly.type
_entity_poly.pdbx_seq_one_letter_code
_entity_poly.pdbx_strand_id
1 'polypeptide(L)'
;MSRWENFSAERGRLSSTWGAGDLLGAMQGVLTIDAIHEDGLLANVRERGAQLRRRLEDAIADGDVPGAVEVRGRGLMLAVEFDTKERRDAVLETAFRRGP
;
A
#
# COMPACT_ATOMS: atom_id res chain seq x y z
N MET A 1 -17.06 -2.10 -26.70
CA MET A 1 -18.14 -1.55 -25.85
C MET A 1 -17.82 -0.10 -25.59
N SER A 2 -18.75 0.80 -25.89
CA SER A 2 -18.52 2.24 -25.81
C SER A 2 -18.74 2.73 -24.37
N ARG A 3 -18.04 3.79 -23.97
CA ARG A 3 -18.08 4.39 -22.62
C ARG A 3 -19.50 4.74 -22.14
N TRP A 4 -20.43 4.94 -23.08
CA TRP A 4 -21.78 5.44 -22.83
C TRP A 4 -22.83 4.36 -22.56
N GLU A 5 -22.56 3.10 -22.86
CA GLU A 5 -23.52 2.01 -22.60
C GLU A 5 -23.68 1.70 -21.09
N ASN A 6 -22.66 2.04 -20.28
CA ASN A 6 -22.64 1.74 -18.84
C ASN A 6 -23.23 2.85 -17.96
N PHE A 7 -23.47 4.05 -18.50
CA PHE A 7 -23.98 5.19 -17.73
C PHE A 7 -25.44 5.44 -18.10
N SER A 8 -26.34 5.36 -17.11
CA SER A 8 -27.74 5.68 -17.29
C SER A 8 -27.95 7.15 -17.62
N ALA A 9 -28.87 7.45 -18.54
CA ALA A 9 -29.37 8.80 -18.74
C ALA A 9 -30.40 9.22 -17.67
N GLU A 10 -30.88 8.28 -16.85
CA GLU A 10 -31.87 8.54 -15.80
C GLU A 10 -31.24 9.30 -14.62
N ARG A 11 -31.82 10.46 -14.27
CA ARG A 11 -31.35 11.32 -13.18
C ARG A 11 -31.46 10.60 -11.83
N GLY A 12 -30.39 10.63 -11.04
CA GLY A 12 -30.35 10.06 -9.69
C GLY A 12 -30.01 8.58 -9.61
N ARG A 13 -29.82 7.89 -10.75
CA ARG A 13 -29.50 6.45 -10.77
C ARG A 13 -28.09 6.10 -10.27
N LEU A 14 -27.18 7.08 -10.27
CA LEU A 14 -25.89 7.02 -9.59
C LEU A 14 -25.90 8.12 -8.52
N SER A 15 -26.15 7.73 -7.29
CA SER A 15 -26.16 8.63 -6.15
C SER A 15 -25.51 7.97 -4.94
N SER A 16 -24.99 8.81 -4.06
CA SER A 16 -24.50 8.41 -2.75
C SER A 16 -24.75 9.56 -1.79
N THR A 17 -25.29 9.29 -0.62
CA THR A 17 -25.56 10.31 0.41
C THR A 17 -24.28 11.04 0.84
N TRP A 18 -23.12 10.38 0.74
CA TRP A 18 -21.82 10.88 1.20
C TRP A 18 -20.73 10.88 0.12
N GLY A 19 -20.99 10.24 -1.03
CA GLY A 19 -20.05 10.11 -2.14
C GLY A 19 -20.42 10.95 -3.36
N ALA A 20 -21.49 11.75 -3.30
CA ALA A 20 -21.93 12.61 -4.40
C ALA A 20 -21.03 13.85 -4.64
N GLY A 21 -19.78 13.83 -4.16
CA GLY A 21 -18.82 14.89 -4.37
C GLY A 21 -19.11 16.12 -3.53
N ASP A 22 -19.15 15.96 -2.20
CA ASP A 22 -19.07 17.14 -1.35
C ASP A 22 -17.77 17.91 -1.65
N LEU A 23 -17.84 19.24 -1.59
CA LEU A 23 -16.73 20.11 -2.00
C LEU A 23 -15.45 19.84 -1.20
N LEU A 24 -15.56 19.48 0.09
CA LEU A 24 -14.41 19.22 0.94
C LEU A 24 -13.71 17.93 0.54
N GLY A 25 -14.46 16.85 0.33
CA GLY A 25 -13.93 15.57 -0.13
C GLY A 25 -13.26 15.68 -1.51
N ALA A 26 -13.86 16.46 -2.42
CA ALA A 26 -13.27 16.74 -3.72
C ALA A 26 -11.94 17.50 -3.60
N MET A 27 -11.89 18.57 -2.80
CA MET A 27 -10.65 19.32 -2.56
C MET A 27 -9.57 18.48 -1.88
N GLN A 28 -9.93 17.66 -0.89
CA GLN A 28 -8.99 16.74 -0.23
C GLN A 28 -8.38 15.75 -1.22
N GLY A 29 -9.19 15.21 -2.13
CA GLY A 29 -8.71 14.31 -3.19
C GLY A 29 -7.71 14.99 -4.13
N VAL A 30 -8.01 16.22 -4.59
CA VAL A 30 -7.11 17.00 -5.46
C VAL A 30 -5.80 17.30 -4.74
N LEU A 31 -5.86 17.87 -3.53
CA LEU A 31 -4.66 18.22 -2.76
C LEU A 31 -3.80 17.01 -2.42
N THR A 32 -4.41 15.84 -2.19
CA THR A 32 -3.67 14.59 -1.97
C THR A 32 -2.90 14.17 -3.23
N ILE A 33 -3.52 14.29 -4.41
CA ILE A 33 -2.87 13.96 -5.69
C ILE A 33 -1.75 14.96 -6.00
N ASP A 34 -1.98 16.25 -5.74
CA ASP A 34 -0.97 17.29 -5.93
C ASP A 34 0.25 17.02 -5.03
N ALA A 35 0.04 16.73 -3.75
CA ALA A 35 1.13 16.34 -2.84
C ALA A 35 1.91 15.11 -3.32
N ILE A 36 1.23 14.09 -3.87
CA ILE A 36 1.90 12.91 -4.45
C ILE A 36 2.87 13.30 -5.57
N HIS A 37 2.52 14.29 -6.39
CA HIS A 37 3.36 14.76 -7.49
C HIS A 37 4.45 15.73 -7.03
N GLU A 38 4.08 16.76 -6.27
CA GLU A 38 4.97 17.84 -5.83
C GLU A 38 6.10 17.31 -4.94
N ASP A 39 5.77 16.40 -4.01
CA ASP A 39 6.75 15.80 -3.11
C ASP A 39 7.49 14.60 -3.74
N GLY A 40 7.20 14.27 -5.00
CA GLY A 40 7.86 13.17 -5.71
C GLY A 40 7.65 11.80 -5.05
N LEU A 41 6.51 11.59 -4.36
CA LEU A 41 6.30 10.41 -3.51
C LEU A 41 6.42 9.10 -4.28
N LEU A 42 6.01 9.07 -5.55
CA LEU A 42 6.12 7.87 -6.37
C LEU A 42 7.58 7.51 -6.72
N ALA A 43 8.47 8.50 -6.84
CA ALA A 43 9.91 8.24 -7.01
C ALA A 43 10.50 7.67 -5.72
N ASN A 44 10.17 8.27 -4.57
CA ASN A 44 10.58 7.77 -3.26
C ASN A 44 10.08 6.34 -3.00
N VAL A 45 8.83 6.02 -3.34
CA VAL A 45 8.27 4.66 -3.21
C VAL A 45 9.06 3.64 -4.03
N ARG A 46 9.53 3.99 -5.22
CA ARG A 46 10.36 3.10 -6.05
C ARG A 46 11.72 2.87 -5.42
N GLU A 47 12.40 3.95 -5.02
CA GLU A 47 13.74 3.87 -4.44
C GLU A 47 13.74 3.15 -3.10
N ARG A 48 12.92 3.61 -2.14
CA ARG A 48 12.84 3.05 -0.79
C ARG A 48 12.24 1.65 -0.78
N GLY A 49 11.26 1.38 -1.65
CA GLY A 49 10.73 0.03 -1.83
C GLY A 49 11.80 -0.95 -2.31
N ALA A 50 12.59 -0.58 -3.31
CA ALA A 50 13.68 -1.44 -3.80
C ALA A 50 14.81 -1.60 -2.77
N GLN A 51 15.08 -0.57 -1.96
CA GLN A 51 16.03 -0.65 -0.86
C GLN A 51 15.55 -1.62 0.23
N LEU A 52 14.31 -1.45 0.71
CA LEU A 52 13.74 -2.27 1.77
C LEU A 52 13.64 -3.74 1.33
N ARG A 53 13.13 -3.99 0.12
CA ARG A 53 13.01 -5.33 -0.43
C ARG A 53 14.36 -6.05 -0.46
N ARG A 54 15.40 -5.42 -1.02
CA ARG A 54 16.75 -6.01 -1.07
C ARG A 54 17.28 -6.35 0.31
N ARG A 55 17.17 -5.43 1.27
CA ARG A 55 17.63 -5.69 2.66
C ARG A 55 16.93 -6.87 3.31
N LEU A 56 15.63 -7.05 3.04
CA LEU A 56 14.88 -8.20 3.57
C LEU A 56 15.28 -9.50 2.88
N GLU A 57 15.44 -9.48 1.55
CA GLU A 57 15.91 -10.64 0.77
C GLU A 57 17.33 -11.07 1.17
N ASP A 58 18.24 -10.10 1.32
CA ASP A 58 19.62 -10.32 1.77
C ASP A 58 19.63 -10.94 3.18
N ALA A 59 18.86 -10.39 4.13
CA ALA A 59 18.78 -10.93 5.49
C ALA A 59 18.20 -12.36 5.56
N ILE A 60 17.33 -12.74 4.61
CA ILE A 60 16.86 -14.13 4.48
C ILE A 60 17.97 -15.02 3.91
N ALA A 61 18.65 -14.56 2.85
CA ALA A 61 19.72 -15.30 2.20
C ALA A 61 20.93 -15.54 3.13
N ASP A 62 21.26 -14.56 3.96
CA ASP A 62 22.35 -14.62 4.94
C ASP A 62 21.96 -15.42 6.20
N GLY A 63 20.68 -15.76 6.36
CA GLY A 63 20.17 -16.54 7.49
C GLY A 63 19.93 -15.72 8.77
N ASP A 64 19.95 -14.39 8.68
CA ASP A 64 19.73 -13.46 9.81
C ASP A 64 18.28 -13.48 10.33
N VAL A 65 17.34 -13.94 9.51
CA VAL A 65 15.92 -14.04 9.86
C VAL A 65 15.44 -15.50 9.76
N PRO A 66 15.71 -16.34 10.78
CA PRO A 66 15.30 -17.73 10.78
C PRO A 66 13.80 -17.88 10.56
N GLY A 67 13.41 -18.73 9.62
CA GLY A 67 12.01 -19.05 9.34
C GLY A 67 11.28 -18.05 8.45
N ALA A 68 11.91 -16.95 8.03
CA ALA A 68 11.40 -16.15 6.93
C ALA A 68 11.66 -16.88 5.59
N VAL A 69 10.65 -16.93 4.74
CA VAL A 69 10.62 -17.78 3.53
C VAL A 69 10.74 -16.94 2.27
N GLU A 70 9.98 -15.85 2.20
CA GLU A 70 9.87 -15.04 0.98
C GLU A 70 9.56 -13.58 1.31
N VAL A 71 10.03 -12.66 0.46
CA VAL A 71 9.57 -11.26 0.41
C VAL A 71 8.80 -11.02 -0.88
N ARG A 72 7.57 -10.52 -0.79
CA ARG A 72 6.72 -10.21 -1.95
C ARG A 72 6.04 -8.86 -1.83
N GLY A 73 5.60 -8.31 -2.97
CA GLY A 73 4.88 -7.03 -3.04
C GLY A 73 5.54 -6.02 -3.98
N ARG A 74 5.12 -4.75 -3.91
CA ARG A 74 5.60 -3.68 -4.81
C ARG A 74 5.68 -2.33 -4.10
N GLY A 75 6.76 -1.60 -4.38
CA GLY A 75 7.00 -0.30 -3.76
C GLY A 75 7.13 -0.45 -2.24
N LEU A 76 6.37 0.34 -1.48
CA LEU A 76 6.31 0.25 -0.02
C LEU A 76 5.20 -0.70 0.49
N MET A 77 4.47 -1.36 -0.40
CA MET A 77 3.50 -2.40 -0.03
C MET A 77 4.18 -3.77 -0.12
N LEU A 78 4.95 -4.11 0.91
CA LEU A 78 5.71 -5.35 1.01
C LEU A 78 5.17 -6.27 2.10
N ALA A 79 5.38 -7.57 1.92
CA ALA A 79 5.08 -8.62 2.88
C ALA A 79 6.27 -9.58 3.03
N VAL A 80 6.48 -10.08 4.24
CA VAL A 80 7.44 -11.14 4.55
C VAL A 80 6.65 -12.37 4.98
N GLU A 81 6.90 -13.48 4.31
CA GLU A 81 6.30 -14.78 4.64
C GLU A 81 7.16 -15.53 5.64
N PHE A 82 6.51 -16.21 6.59
CA PHE A 82 7.16 -17.07 7.58
C PHE A 82 6.59 -18.48 7.49
N ASP A 83 7.40 -19.46 7.80
CA ASP A 83 7.07 -20.89 7.76
C ASP A 83 5.95 -21.29 8.74
N THR A 84 5.82 -20.58 9.87
CA THR A 84 4.76 -20.82 10.86
C THR A 84 4.07 -19.53 11.30
N LYS A 85 2.80 -19.68 11.67
CA LYS A 85 1.99 -18.59 12.22
C LYS A 85 2.57 -18.12 13.56
N GLU A 86 2.99 -19.04 14.40
CA GLU A 86 3.52 -18.75 15.74
C GLU A 86 4.79 -17.90 15.66
N ARG A 87 5.68 -18.20 14.71
CA ARG A 87 6.89 -17.39 14.48
C ARG A 87 6.55 -16.01 13.92
N ARG A 88 5.65 -15.95 12.94
CA ARG A 88 5.13 -14.69 12.39
C ARG A 88 4.57 -13.81 13.50
N ASP A 89 3.73 -14.37 14.38
CA ASP A 89 3.09 -13.66 15.49
C ASP A 89 4.13 -13.13 16.50
N ALA A 90 5.16 -13.92 16.83
CA ALA A 90 6.25 -13.50 17.71
C ALA A 90 7.08 -12.34 17.12
N VAL A 91 7.32 -12.36 15.81
CA VAL A 91 7.99 -11.26 15.09
C VAL A 91 7.14 -9.99 15.14
N LEU A 92 5.83 -10.10 14.87
CA LEU A 92 4.90 -8.97 14.95
C LEU A 92 4.87 -8.35 16.36
N GLU A 93 4.77 -9.17 17.41
CA GLU A 93 4.76 -8.70 18.80
C GLU A 93 6.07 -7.97 19.14
N THR A 94 7.21 -8.53 18.72
CA THR A 94 8.52 -7.94 18.98
C THR A 94 8.73 -6.63 18.22
N ALA A 95 8.30 -6.56 16.95
CA ALA A 95 8.33 -5.33 16.17
C ALA A 95 7.45 -4.26 16.82
N PHE A 96 6.24 -4.61 17.26
CA PHE A 96 5.34 -3.68 17.94
C PHE A 96 5.93 -3.11 19.23
N ARG A 97 6.59 -3.94 20.05
CA ARG A 97 7.26 -3.49 21.28
C ARG A 97 8.44 -2.54 21.04
N ARG A 98 9.14 -2.69 19.92
CA ARG A 98 10.29 -1.84 19.58
C ARG A 98 9.88 -0.48 19.00
N GLY A 99 8.63 -0.35 18.59
CA GLY A 99 8.10 0.86 17.96
C GLY A 99 8.50 0.97 16.48
N PRO A 100 7.92 1.94 15.75
CA PRO A 100 8.36 2.32 14.42
C PRO A 100 9.72 3.02 14.41
#